data_AF-A0A917KHA1-F1
#
_entry.id   AF-A0A917KHA1-F1
#
_cell.length_a   1.000
_cell.length_b   1.000
_cell.length_c   1.000
_cell.angle_alpha   90.00
_cell.angle_beta   90.00
_cell.angle_gamma   90.00
#
_symmetry.space_group_name_H-M   'P 1'
#
loop_
_entity.id
_entity.type
_entity.pdbx_description
1 polymer ?
#
loop_
_entity_poly.entity_id
_entity_poly.type
_entity_poly.pdbx_seq_one_letter_code
_entity_poly.pdbx_strand_id
1 'polypeptide(L)'
;MNDTPVYPAGDFAIVELFGHTTLIGRIAEVERFGAKMMALEPLFANELLPAVFHGGASIYRLTPCTAEVAFARQPREAWQLPAPIRCIVPAGLLPAPEPRGDIGADEDEEDVIGPDGFPL
;
A
#
# COMPACT_ATOMS: atom_id res chain seq x y z
N MET A 1 16.05 -28.18 -9.25
CA MET A 1 15.05 -27.66 -10.21
C MET A 1 14.89 -26.19 -9.87
N ASN A 2 15.33 -25.29 -10.76
CA ASN A 2 15.12 -23.86 -10.56
C ASN A 2 13.65 -23.60 -10.88
N ASP A 3 12.86 -23.34 -9.84
CA ASP A 3 11.47 -22.94 -9.99
C ASP A 3 11.47 -21.51 -10.52
N THR A 4 11.28 -21.34 -11.83
CA THR A 4 11.16 -20.00 -12.41
C THR A 4 9.83 -19.40 -11.94
N PRO A 5 9.84 -18.24 -11.26
CA PRO A 5 8.60 -17.62 -10.79
C PRO A 5 7.69 -17.35 -12.00
N VAL A 6 6.46 -17.89 -11.93
CA VAL A 6 5.43 -17.68 -12.95
C VAL A 6 4.67 -16.42 -12.59
N TYR A 7 4.77 -15.39 -13.44
CA TYR A 7 4.05 -14.13 -13.26
C TYR A 7 2.70 -14.14 -13.99
N PRO A 8 1.70 -13.37 -13.51
CA PRO A 8 0.46 -13.18 -14.25
C PRO A 8 0.70 -12.59 -15.64
N ALA A 9 -0.06 -13.06 -16.62
CA ALA A 9 -0.02 -12.47 -17.96
C ALA A 9 -0.61 -11.06 -17.98
N GLY A 10 -0.10 -10.23 -18.89
CA GLY A 10 -0.56 -8.86 -19.17
C GLY A 10 0.58 -7.88 -19.32
N ASP A 11 0.23 -6.63 -19.61
CA ASP A 11 1.18 -5.54 -19.74
C ASP A 11 1.44 -4.91 -18.37
N PHE A 12 2.72 -4.71 -18.02
CA PHE A 12 3.11 -4.09 -16.76
C PHE A 12 3.80 -2.76 -17.02
N ALA A 13 3.62 -1.83 -16.09
CA ALA A 13 4.28 -0.55 -16.15
C ALA A 13 4.54 0.03 -14.75
N ILE A 14 5.54 0.91 -14.72
CA ILE A 14 5.68 1.94 -13.68
C ILE A 14 4.99 3.19 -14.22
N VAL A 15 3.98 3.66 -13.51
CA VAL A 15 3.14 4.80 -13.91
C VAL A 15 3.32 5.94 -12.92
N GLU A 16 3.72 7.09 -13.44
CA GLU A 16 3.76 8.35 -12.70
C GLU A 16 2.50 9.17 -13.04
N LEU A 17 1.69 9.44 -12.03
CA LEU A 17 0.45 10.19 -12.12
C LEU A 17 0.66 11.60 -11.56
N PHE A 18 0.24 12.61 -12.33
CA PHE A 18 0.34 14.04 -11.98
C PHE A 18 1.73 14.47 -11.44
N GLY A 19 2.80 13.77 -11.81
CA GLY A 19 4.18 14.06 -11.40
C GLY A 19 4.55 13.80 -9.93
N HIS A 20 3.67 13.22 -9.12
CA HIS A 20 3.94 13.01 -7.69
C HIS A 20 3.52 11.64 -7.14
N THR A 21 2.63 10.93 -7.82
CA THR A 21 2.16 9.61 -7.41
C THR A 21 2.73 8.55 -8.34
N THR A 22 3.46 7.58 -7.81
CA THR A 22 3.98 6.45 -8.58
C THR A 22 3.22 5.19 -8.20
N LEU A 23 2.64 4.52 -9.19
CA LEU A 23 2.01 3.20 -9.05
C LEU A 23 2.69 2.21 -9.98
N ILE A 24 2.81 0.96 -9.54
CA ILE A 24 3.43 -0.12 -10.28
C ILE A 24 2.40 -1.23 -10.34
N GLY A 25 2.16 -1.80 -11.52
CA GLY A 25 1.10 -2.78 -11.66
C GLY A 25 0.86 -3.25 -13.08
N ARG A 26 -0.15 -4.10 -13.22
CA ARG A 26 -0.67 -4.51 -14.52
C ARG A 26 -1.59 -3.43 -15.07
N ILE A 27 -1.48 -3.14 -16.35
CA ILE A 27 -2.25 -2.10 -17.02
C ILE A 27 -3.06 -2.67 -18.18
N ALA A 28 -4.18 -2.02 -18.47
CA ALA A 28 -4.97 -2.26 -19.68
C ALA A 28 -5.69 -0.97 -20.11
N GLU A 29 -5.88 -0.79 -21.41
CA GLU A 29 -6.78 0.23 -21.92
C GLU A 29 -8.23 -0.26 -21.80
N VAL A 30 -9.09 0.57 -21.21
CA VAL A 30 -10.51 0.25 -21.01
C VAL A 30 -11.39 1.46 -21.31
N GLU A 31 -12.69 1.21 -21.46
CA GLU A 31 -13.69 2.27 -21.51
C GLU A 31 -14.64 2.14 -20.31
N ARG A 32 -14.83 3.25 -19.59
CA ARG A 32 -15.70 3.36 -18.42
C ARG A 32 -16.45 4.69 -18.49
N PHE A 33 -17.76 4.66 -18.25
CA PHE A 33 -18.59 5.88 -18.19
C PHE A 33 -18.44 6.79 -19.43
N GLY A 34 -18.25 6.20 -20.62
CA GLY A 34 -18.07 6.94 -21.88
C GLY A 34 -16.70 7.60 -22.07
N ALA A 35 -15.71 7.27 -21.23
CA ALA A 35 -14.35 7.77 -21.34
C ALA A 35 -13.34 6.62 -21.47
N LYS A 36 -12.33 6.81 -22.34
CA LYS A 36 -11.14 5.96 -22.39
C LYS A 36 -10.30 6.19 -21.13
N MET A 37 -9.94 5.11 -20.46
CA MET A 37 -9.16 5.11 -19.23
C MET A 37 -8.10 4.02 -19.26
N MET A 38 -7.04 4.23 -18.50
CA MET A 38 -6.13 3.16 -18.11
C MET A 38 -6.69 2.49 -16.85
N ALA A 39 -6.96 1.19 -16.92
CA ALA A 39 -7.11 0.35 -15.75
C ALA A 39 -5.70 -0.02 -15.26
N LEU A 40 -5.41 0.25 -13.99
CA LEU A 40 -4.16 -0.12 -13.33
C LEU A 40 -4.52 -0.99 -12.13
N GLU A 41 -4.06 -2.24 -12.11
CA GLU A 41 -4.13 -3.13 -10.95
C GLU A 41 -2.82 -2.98 -10.16
N PRO A 42 -2.81 -2.23 -9.05
CA PRO A 42 -1.57 -1.94 -8.33
C PRO A 42 -0.99 -3.23 -7.74
N LEU A 43 0.33 -3.39 -7.79
CA LEU A 43 1.03 -4.47 -7.10
C LEU A 43 1.32 -4.08 -5.65
N PHE A 44 0.98 -4.97 -4.72
CA PHE A 44 1.38 -4.88 -3.33
C PHE A 44 1.41 -6.29 -2.71
N ALA A 45 2.41 -6.58 -1.88
CA ALA A 45 2.57 -7.88 -1.21
C ALA A 45 2.54 -9.10 -2.18
N ASN A 46 3.09 -8.95 -3.38
CA ASN A 46 3.07 -9.94 -4.48
C ASN A 46 1.68 -10.26 -5.02
N GLU A 47 0.68 -9.42 -4.74
CA GLU A 47 -0.66 -9.55 -5.27
C GLU A 47 -1.05 -8.34 -6.11
N LEU A 48 -1.87 -8.59 -7.12
CA LEU A 48 -2.54 -7.55 -7.89
C LEU A 48 -3.79 -7.11 -7.12
N LEU A 49 -3.81 -5.85 -6.70
CA LEU A 49 -4.97 -5.22 -6.07
C LEU A 49 -6.04 -4.91 -7.13
N PRO A 50 -7.30 -4.67 -6.71
CA PRO A 50 -8.37 -4.29 -7.63
C PRO A 50 -7.99 -3.09 -8.51
N ALA A 51 -8.44 -3.13 -9.77
CA ALA A 51 -8.13 -2.08 -10.73
C ALA A 51 -8.64 -0.70 -10.28
N VAL A 52 -7.77 0.29 -10.37
CA VAL A 52 -8.09 1.72 -10.31
C VAL A 52 -8.02 2.31 -11.71
N PHE A 53 -8.86 3.33 -11.97
CA PHE A 53 -9.02 3.88 -13.31
C PHE A 53 -8.48 5.31 -13.39
N HIS A 54 -7.62 5.56 -14.37
CA HIS A 54 -6.98 6.85 -14.60
C HIS A 54 -7.26 7.33 -16.02
N GLY A 55 -7.75 8.57 -16.15
CA GLY A 55 -7.88 9.21 -17.47
C GLY A 55 -6.50 9.52 -18.04
N GLY A 56 -6.34 9.47 -19.37
CA GLY A 56 -5.02 9.67 -20.01
C GLY A 56 -4.33 10.98 -19.64
N ALA A 57 -5.09 12.07 -19.42
CA ALA A 57 -4.55 13.37 -19.00
C ALA A 57 -3.90 13.37 -17.59
N SER A 58 -4.10 12.34 -16.78
CA SER A 58 -3.48 12.21 -15.46
C SER A 58 -2.10 11.53 -15.49
N ILE A 59 -1.75 10.90 -16.62
CA ILE A 59 -0.49 10.17 -16.77
C ILE A 59 0.61 11.17 -17.11
N TYR A 60 1.54 11.38 -16.17
CA TYR A 60 2.74 12.15 -16.41
C TYR A 60 3.80 11.33 -17.14
N ARG A 61 3.94 10.06 -16.77
CA ARG A 61 4.85 9.12 -17.42
C ARG A 61 4.31 7.69 -17.32
N LEU A 62 4.47 6.94 -18.40
CA LEU A 62 4.21 5.51 -18.44
C LEU A 62 5.48 4.82 -18.91
N THR A 63 6.05 3.96 -18.07
CA THR A 63 7.27 3.21 -18.37
C THR A 63 6.93 1.73 -18.40
N PRO A 64 6.73 1.13 -19.60
CA PRO A 64 6.47 -0.29 -19.73
C PRO A 64 7.64 -1.11 -19.15
N CYS A 65 7.32 -2.20 -18.48
CA CYS A 65 8.31 -3.11 -17.93
C CYS A 65 7.81 -4.56 -17.95
N THR A 66 8.70 -5.51 -17.68
CA THR A 66 8.32 -6.91 -17.52
C THR A 66 7.63 -7.11 -16.17
N ALA A 67 6.81 -8.17 -16.05
CA ALA A 67 6.21 -8.55 -14.78
C ALA A 67 7.28 -8.76 -13.68
N GLU A 68 8.39 -9.42 -14.01
CA GLU A 68 9.52 -9.60 -13.09
C GLU A 68 10.01 -8.28 -12.49
N VAL A 69 10.21 -7.25 -13.33
CA VAL A 69 10.64 -5.92 -12.86
C VAL A 69 9.57 -5.27 -11.99
N ALA A 70 8.29 -5.40 -12.35
CA ALA A 70 7.18 -4.83 -11.60
C ALA A 70 7.07 -5.44 -10.19
N PHE A 71 7.14 -6.77 -10.08
CA PHE A 71 7.12 -7.49 -8.80
C PHE A 71 8.36 -7.17 -7.95
N ALA A 72 9.54 -7.03 -8.56
CA ALA A 72 10.76 -6.67 -7.84
C ALA A 72 10.76 -5.21 -7.32
N ARG A 73 10.01 -4.31 -7.98
CA ARG A 73 9.97 -2.86 -7.68
C ARG A 73 8.74 -2.42 -6.90
N GLN A 74 7.79 -3.30 -6.65
CA GLN A 74 6.54 -2.97 -5.96
C GLN A 74 6.78 -2.31 -4.59
N PRO A 75 5.82 -1.51 -4.11
CA PRO A 75 5.82 -1.03 -2.72
C PRO A 75 5.92 -2.19 -1.72
N ARG A 76 6.83 -2.05 -0.75
CA ARG A 76 7.07 -3.04 0.32
C ARG A 76 6.24 -2.76 1.57
N GLU A 77 5.92 -1.49 1.78
CA GLU A 77 5.25 -1.01 2.98
C GLU A 77 3.96 -0.28 2.63
N ALA A 78 2.93 -0.42 3.47
CA ALA A 78 1.64 0.20 3.20
C ALA A 78 1.72 1.73 3.07
N TRP A 79 2.62 2.39 3.80
CA TRP A 79 2.78 3.86 3.75
C TRP A 79 3.32 4.37 2.41
N GLN A 80 3.94 3.51 1.59
CA GLN A 80 4.38 3.85 0.23
C GLN A 80 3.20 3.93 -0.75
N LEU A 81 2.06 3.32 -0.41
CA LEU A 81 0.85 3.41 -1.21
C LEU A 81 0.13 4.74 -0.94
N PRO A 82 -0.40 5.41 -1.98
CA PRO A 82 -1.30 6.55 -1.80
C PRO A 82 -2.50 6.20 -0.92
N ALA A 83 -3.01 7.18 -0.17
CA ALA A 83 -4.10 6.94 0.78
C ALA A 83 -5.33 6.25 0.16
N PRO A 84 -5.81 6.62 -1.04
CA PRO A 84 -6.93 5.91 -1.67
C PRO A 84 -6.64 4.44 -1.99
N ILE A 85 -5.39 4.11 -2.34
CA ILE A 85 -5.00 2.72 -2.64
C ILE A 85 -4.95 1.89 -1.37
N ARG A 86 -4.49 2.45 -0.24
CA ARG A 86 -4.52 1.75 1.06
C ARG A 86 -5.92 1.29 1.47
N CYS A 87 -6.96 2.04 1.10
CA CYS A 87 -8.34 1.70 1.43
C CYS A 87 -8.86 0.46 0.69
N ILE A 88 -8.23 0.05 -0.41
CA ILE A 88 -8.62 -1.13 -1.20
C ILE A 88 -7.72 -2.34 -0.95
N VAL A 89 -6.72 -2.23 -0.06
CA VAL A 89 -5.85 -3.36 0.30
C VAL A 89 -6.65 -4.35 1.14
N PRO A 90 -6.72 -5.64 0.75
CA PRO A 90 -7.34 -6.69 1.55
C PRO A 90 -6.69 -6.79 2.94
N ALA A 91 -7.50 -7.00 3.99
CA ALA A 91 -7.01 -7.06 5.37
C ALA A 91 -5.93 -8.14 5.58
N GLY A 92 -5.98 -9.25 4.83
CA GLY A 92 -4.99 -10.32 4.90
C GLY A 92 -3.60 -9.96 4.35
N LEU A 93 -3.47 -8.86 3.60
CA LEU A 93 -2.18 -8.37 3.08
C LEU A 93 -1.54 -7.29 3.96
N LEU A 94 -2.27 -6.81 4.97
CA LEU A 94 -1.72 -5.85 5.92
C LEU A 94 -0.89 -6.58 6.97
N PRO A 95 0.25 -6.01 7.42
CA PRO A 95 0.99 -6.59 8.53
C PRO A 95 0.08 -6.64 9.77
N ALA A 96 0.17 -7.74 10.51
CA ALA A 96 -0.55 -7.86 11.78
C ALA A 96 -0.14 -6.68 12.69
N PRO A 97 -1.08 -6.08 13.43
CA PRO A 97 -0.70 -5.11 14.43
C PRO A 97 0.25 -5.79 15.41
N GLU A 98 1.36 -5.11 15.74
CA GLU A 98 2.21 -5.54 16.84
C GLU A 98 1.32 -5.70 18.08
N PRO A 99 1.46 -6.80 18.85
CA PRO A 99 0.74 -6.94 20.09
C PRO A 99 1.02 -5.69 20.91
N ARG A 100 -0.05 -4.96 21.27
CA ARG A 100 0.07 -3.83 22.17
C ARG A 100 0.65 -4.41 23.45
N GLY A 101 1.94 -4.21 23.68
CA GLY A 101 2.55 -4.57 24.96
C GLY A 101 1.69 -3.97 26.05
N ASP A 102 1.48 -4.72 27.13
CA ASP A 102 0.78 -4.21 28.30
C ASP A 102 1.43 -2.88 28.66
N ILE A 103 0.75 -1.79 28.28
CA ILE A 103 0.94 -0.50 28.92
C ILE A 103 0.53 -0.84 30.33
N GLY A 104 1.53 -1.11 31.17
CA GLY A 104 1.31 -1.27 32.59
C GLY A 104 0.37 -0.16 32.98
N ALA A 105 -0.71 -0.52 33.70
CA ALA A 105 -1.38 0.48 34.49
C ALA A 105 -0.26 1.24 35.18
N ASP A 106 -0.11 2.53 34.88
CA ASP A 106 0.69 3.40 35.72
C ASP A 106 0.13 3.11 37.11
N GLU A 107 0.90 2.37 37.92
CA GLU A 107 0.56 2.16 39.32
C GLU A 107 0.53 3.58 39.84
N ASP A 108 -0.69 4.09 40.08
CA ASP A 108 -0.90 5.38 40.70
C ASP A 108 0.11 5.46 41.84
N GLU A 109 1.12 6.32 41.69
CA GLU A 109 2.12 6.58 42.71
C GLU A 109 1.31 6.93 43.95
N GLU A 110 1.20 6.00 44.92
CA GLU A 110 0.51 6.28 46.17
C GLU A 110 1.26 7.46 46.78
N ASP A 111 0.68 8.66 46.68
CA ASP A 111 1.13 9.84 47.39
C ASP A 111 1.31 9.41 48.85
N VAL A 112 2.56 9.22 49.29
CA VAL A 112 2.85 8.85 50.67
C VAL A 112 2.52 10.08 51.51
N ILE A 113 1.31 10.09 52.06
CA ILE A 113 0.85 11.16 52.93
C ILE A 113 1.65 11.05 54.24
N GLY A 114 2.41 12.09 54.56
CA GLY A 114 3.11 12.24 55.82
C GLY A 114 2.14 12.22 57.02
N PRO A 115 2.64 12.01 58.24
CA PRO A 115 1.80 11.99 59.46
C PRO A 115 1.08 13.31 59.75
N ASP A 116 1.41 14.38 59.03
CA ASP A 116 0.80 15.71 59.07
C ASP A 116 -0.29 15.93 58.01
N GLY A 117 -0.56 14.94 57.14
CA GLY A 117 -1.63 14.99 56.16
C GLY A 117 -1.25 15.64 54.82
N PHE A 118 0.03 15.86 54.55
CA PHE A 118 0.53 16.40 53.28
C PHE A 118 1.37 15.37 52.50
N PRO A 119 1.35 15.40 51.15
CA PRO A 119 2.23 14.55 50.35
C PRO A 119 3.70 14.90 50.62
N LEU A 120 4.56 13.87 50.67
CA LEU A 120 6.02 14.03 50.82
C LEU A 120 6.70 14.58 49.57
#